data_AF-A0A950HA58-F1
#
_entry.id   AF-A0A950HA58-F1
#
_cell.length_a   1.000
_cell.length_b   1.000
_cell.length_c   1.000
_cell.angle_alpha   90.00
_cell.angle_beta   90.00
_cell.angle_gamma   90.00
#
_symmetry.space_group_name_H-M   'P 1'
#
loop_
_entity.id
_entity.type
_entity.pdbx_description
1 polymer ?
#
loop_
_entity_poly.entity_id
_entity_poly.type
_entity_poly.pdbx_seq_one_letter_code
_entity_poly.pdbx_strand_id
1 'polypeptide(L)'
;ANRTQLATEKLIGFFVNLLPIRTRLNEDQKFSELLRLVREISLAAFEHQDAPFEELVKELQPERSLTHHPLVQILFVMQNTPEGPHEFGGLKRSPLGVSSTSRFDLVLFINHPHLKPVTTWMYNPNLFEPARIRLMSDLYELLLCAAASDPEVALSRLYESVDAAERRLQEAERKAFQESSLHKLKRARQRSPLAPVDGESGQA
;
A
#
# COMPACT_ATOMS: atom_id res chain seq x y z
N ALA A 1 -6.77 14.26 13.35
CA ALA A 1 -7.92 14.91 12.67
C ALA A 1 -7.82 16.40 12.94
N ASN A 2 -8.11 17.27 11.96
CA ASN A 2 -7.99 18.73 12.11
C ASN A 2 -9.13 19.30 12.99
N ARG A 3 -9.11 18.89 14.27
CA ARG A 3 -10.09 19.22 15.31
C ARG A 3 -9.34 19.80 16.50
N THR A 4 -8.69 20.94 16.28
CA THR A 4 -7.88 21.66 17.27
C THR A 4 -8.73 22.45 18.27
N GLN A 5 -10.04 22.59 18.02
CA GLN A 5 -10.99 23.32 18.85
C GLN A 5 -12.01 22.39 19.48
N LEU A 6 -12.26 22.53 20.78
CA LEU A 6 -13.22 21.69 21.53
C LEU A 6 -14.63 21.69 20.91
N ALA A 7 -15.03 22.82 20.31
CA ALA A 7 -16.34 22.96 19.66
C ALA A 7 -16.53 22.02 18.44
N THR A 8 -15.45 21.58 17.78
CA THR A 8 -15.52 20.74 16.58
C THR A 8 -15.45 19.25 16.87
N GLU A 9 -15.17 18.86 18.12
CA GLU A 9 -15.05 17.45 18.51
C GLU A 9 -16.34 16.65 18.31
N LYS A 10 -17.50 17.28 18.58
CA LYS A 10 -18.81 16.62 18.50
C LYS A 10 -19.56 16.89 17.19
N LEU A 11 -18.94 17.62 16.26
CA LEU A 11 -19.56 17.92 14.98
C LEU A 11 -19.41 16.76 14.00
N ILE A 12 -20.49 16.50 13.27
CA ILE A 12 -20.49 15.65 12.09
C ILE A 12 -20.09 16.54 10.91
N GLY A 13 -18.99 16.21 10.25
CA GLY A 13 -18.45 16.99 9.14
C GLY A 13 -17.09 16.46 8.66
N PHE A 14 -16.63 16.95 7.51
CA PHE A 14 -15.34 16.58 6.94
C PHE A 14 -14.24 17.52 7.47
N PHE A 15 -13.39 17.01 8.37
CA PHE A 15 -12.32 17.77 9.04
C PHE A 15 -10.93 17.18 8.75
N VAL A 16 -10.80 16.46 7.64
CA VAL A 16 -9.51 15.92 7.21
C VAL A 16 -8.86 16.95 6.30
N ASN A 17 -7.65 17.37 6.64
CA ASN A 17 -6.82 18.21 5.79
C ASN A 17 -5.62 17.39 5.28
N LEU A 18 -5.20 17.64 4.04
CA LEU A 18 -4.01 17.02 3.47
C LEU A 18 -2.80 17.92 3.76
N LEU A 19 -1.76 17.33 4.35
CA LEU A 19 -0.50 18.00 4.64
C LEU A 19 0.60 17.44 3.74
N PRO A 20 1.05 18.18 2.71
CA PRO A 20 2.18 17.76 1.91
C PRO A 20 3.47 17.80 2.75
N ILE A 21 4.14 16.66 2.85
CA ILE A 21 5.44 16.54 3.53
C ILE A 21 6.51 16.42 2.46
N ARG A 22 7.40 17.41 2.39
CA ARG A 22 8.52 17.41 1.43
C ARG A 22 9.82 17.07 2.13
N THR A 23 10.37 15.91 1.80
CA THR A 23 11.66 15.43 2.32
C THR A 23 12.62 15.16 1.17
N ARG A 24 13.87 15.61 1.29
CA ARG A 24 14.95 15.21 0.38
C ARG A 24 15.75 14.11 1.05
N LEU A 25 15.94 12.99 0.36
CA LEU A 25 16.68 11.86 0.87
C LEU A 25 18.13 11.92 0.37
N ASN A 26 19.07 11.56 1.24
CA ASN A 26 20.47 11.33 0.88
C ASN A 26 20.77 9.86 1.13
N GLU A 27 21.37 9.15 0.16
CA GLU A 27 21.66 7.72 0.27
C GLU A 27 22.68 7.40 1.37
N ASP A 28 23.59 8.34 1.67
CA ASP A 28 24.63 8.16 2.68
C ASP A 28 24.14 8.45 4.12
N GLN A 29 22.96 9.06 4.26
CA GLN A 29 22.42 9.36 5.59
C GLN A 29 21.94 8.09 6.29
N LYS A 30 22.00 8.09 7.61
CA LYS A 30 21.49 6.98 8.42
C LYS A 30 19.97 7.02 8.52
N PHE A 31 19.35 5.87 8.74
CA PHE A 31 17.90 5.81 8.97
C PHE A 31 17.47 6.65 10.19
N SER A 32 18.25 6.64 11.28
CA SER A 32 17.98 7.45 12.48
C SER A 32 18.03 8.96 12.23
N GLU A 33 18.89 9.41 11.31
CA GLU A 33 18.99 10.80 10.88
C GLU A 33 17.78 11.20 10.02
N LEU A 34 17.38 10.33 9.08
CA LEU A 34 16.15 10.52 8.31
C LEU A 34 14.93 10.61 9.24
N LEU A 35 14.83 9.73 10.23
CA LEU A 35 13.69 9.74 11.16
C LEU A 35 13.61 11.04 11.96
N ARG A 36 14.76 11.58 12.40
CA ARG A 36 14.83 12.88 13.08
C ARG A 36 14.40 14.01 12.15
N LEU A 37 14.91 14.03 10.91
CA LEU A 37 14.55 15.02 9.91
C LEU A 37 13.05 14.99 9.59
N VAL A 38 12.48 13.80 9.35
CA VAL A 38 11.05 13.63 9.07
C VAL A 38 10.21 14.07 10.26
N ARG A 39 10.64 13.79 11.50
CA ARG A 39 9.97 14.28 12.71
C ARG A 39 9.95 15.80 12.75
N GLU A 40 11.08 16.47 12.53
CA GLU A 40 11.18 17.93 12.53
C GLU A 40 10.28 18.56 11.46
N ILE A 41 10.34 18.06 10.23
CA ILE A 41 9.51 18.54 9.11
C ILE A 41 8.03 18.31 9.40
N SER A 42 7.67 17.15 9.95
CA SER A 42 6.27 16.82 10.26
C SER A 42 5.72 17.71 11.38
N LEU A 43 6.51 17.98 12.42
CA LEU A 43 6.12 18.88 13.51
C LEU A 43 5.92 20.30 13.01
N ALA A 44 6.84 20.83 12.20
CA ALA A 44 6.71 22.14 11.58
C ALA A 44 5.48 22.22 10.66
N ALA A 45 5.19 21.17 9.90
CA ALA A 45 3.98 21.10 9.08
C ALA A 45 2.71 21.10 9.95
N PHE A 46 2.71 20.40 11.09
CA PHE A 46 1.57 20.37 12.00
C PHE A 46 1.28 21.71 12.68
N GLU A 47 2.28 22.59 12.84
CA GLU A 47 2.05 23.97 13.31
C GLU A 47 1.18 24.79 12.35
N HIS A 48 1.12 24.40 11.08
CA HIS A 48 0.33 25.05 10.04
C HIS A 48 -0.80 24.18 9.49
N GLN A 49 -1.25 23.17 10.24
CA GLN A 49 -2.26 22.20 9.78
C GLN A 49 -3.64 22.77 9.46
N ASP A 50 -3.91 24.00 9.89
CA ASP A 50 -5.17 24.70 9.62
C ASP A 50 -5.22 25.30 8.21
N ALA A 51 -4.09 25.42 7.51
CA ALA A 51 -4.03 25.94 6.15
C ALA A 51 -4.68 24.94 5.17
N PRO A 52 -5.72 25.33 4.41
CA PRO A 52 -6.35 24.44 3.45
C PRO A 52 -5.38 24.01 2.34
N PHE A 53 -5.38 22.72 2.02
CA PHE A 53 -4.57 22.17 0.92
C PHE A 53 -4.80 22.91 -0.41
N GLU A 54 -6.04 23.30 -0.69
CA GLU A 54 -6.46 23.95 -1.92
C GLU A 54 -5.85 25.35 -2.07
N GLU A 55 -5.68 26.09 -0.96
CA GLU A 55 -4.99 27.39 -0.98
C GLU A 55 -3.50 27.21 -1.26
N LEU A 56 -2.87 26.15 -0.71
CA LEU A 56 -1.49 25.82 -1.01
C LEU A 56 -1.29 25.49 -2.51
N VAL A 57 -2.20 24.72 -3.12
CA VAL A 57 -2.16 24.43 -4.56
C VAL A 57 -2.28 25.72 -5.38
N LYS A 58 -3.20 26.61 -4.99
CA LYS A 58 -3.44 27.88 -5.67
C LYS A 58 -2.22 28.80 -5.62
N GLU A 59 -1.51 28.84 -4.50
CA GLU A 59 -0.31 29.66 -4.33
C GLU A 59 0.88 29.08 -5.09
N LEU A 60 1.09 27.77 -5.03
CA LEU A 60 2.23 27.10 -5.68
C LEU A 60 2.08 26.95 -7.20
N GLN A 61 0.85 27.05 -7.72
CA GLN A 61 0.52 26.93 -9.15
C GLN A 61 1.28 25.80 -9.87
N PRO A 62 1.22 24.54 -9.38
CA PRO A 62 1.90 23.44 -10.04
C PRO A 62 1.28 23.18 -11.43
N GLU A 63 2.03 22.51 -12.29
CA GLU A 63 1.54 22.11 -13.60
C GLU A 63 0.24 21.30 -13.46
N ARG A 64 -0.81 21.74 -14.17
CA ARG A 64 -2.12 21.13 -14.05
C ARG A 64 -2.15 19.80 -14.81
N SER A 65 -2.46 18.73 -14.09
CA SER A 65 -2.68 17.41 -14.65
C SER A 65 -4.11 16.93 -14.45
N LEU A 66 -4.64 16.17 -15.40
CA LEU A 66 -5.89 15.43 -15.27
C LEU A 66 -5.69 13.99 -14.78
N THR A 67 -4.43 13.51 -14.73
CA THR A 67 -4.09 12.12 -14.45
C THR A 67 -3.56 11.90 -13.04
N HIS A 68 -3.11 12.95 -12.35
CA HIS A 68 -2.57 12.86 -11.00
C HIS A 68 -2.90 14.11 -10.18
N HIS A 69 -2.80 13.96 -8.87
CA HIS A 69 -3.07 15.02 -7.90
C HIS A 69 -1.89 16.02 -7.84
N PRO A 70 -2.14 17.33 -7.68
CA PRO A 70 -1.16 18.39 -7.99
C PRO A 70 0.11 18.41 -7.13
N LEU A 71 0.05 17.94 -5.88
CA LEU A 71 1.19 17.99 -4.94
C LEU A 71 1.50 16.65 -4.26
N VAL A 72 0.55 15.71 -4.22
CA VAL A 72 0.66 14.47 -3.44
C VAL A 72 -0.02 13.31 -4.16
N GLN A 73 0.76 12.32 -4.59
CA GLN A 73 0.29 11.12 -5.29
C GLN A 73 0.15 9.92 -4.35
N ILE A 74 0.94 9.88 -3.27
CA ILE A 74 0.94 8.83 -2.26
C ILE A 74 0.52 9.43 -0.92
N LEU A 75 -0.47 8.84 -0.28
CA LEU A 75 -0.92 9.23 1.05
C LEU A 75 -0.51 8.19 2.09
N PHE A 76 -0.01 8.69 3.21
CA PHE A 76 0.23 7.91 4.41
C PHE A 76 -0.77 8.35 5.48
N VAL A 77 -1.55 7.41 6.02
CA VAL A 77 -2.59 7.70 7.00
C VAL A 77 -2.40 6.80 8.21
N MET A 78 -2.00 7.40 9.34
CA MET A 78 -2.00 6.69 10.62
C MET A 78 -3.35 6.92 11.31
N GLN A 79 -4.13 5.85 11.50
CA GLN A 79 -5.36 5.88 12.30
C GLN A 79 -5.10 5.26 13.67
N ASN A 80 -5.08 6.12 14.69
CA ASN A 80 -4.88 5.75 16.09
C ASN A 80 -6.12 6.02 16.96
N THR A 81 -7.26 6.39 16.35
CA THR A 81 -8.50 6.64 17.07
C THR A 81 -9.10 5.30 17.55
N PRO A 82 -9.41 5.15 18.85
CA PRO A 82 -10.10 3.98 19.34
C PRO A 82 -11.43 3.77 18.61
N GLU A 83 -11.76 2.54 18.24
CA GLU A 83 -13.09 2.23 17.75
C GLU A 83 -14.12 2.48 18.86
N GLY A 84 -15.15 3.27 18.54
CA GLY A 84 -16.28 3.47 19.45
C GLY A 84 -17.09 2.18 19.63
N PRO A 85 -17.97 2.12 20.64
CA PRO A 85 -18.79 0.94 20.90
C PRO A 85 -19.57 0.50 19.65
N HIS A 86 -19.46 -0.79 19.31
CA HIS A 86 -20.07 -1.39 18.12
C HIS A 86 -21.50 -1.91 18.36
N GLU A 87 -22.05 -1.68 19.55
CA GLU A 87 -23.35 -2.20 19.96
C GLU A 87 -24.43 -1.13 19.91
N PHE A 88 -25.39 -1.34 19.02
CA PHE A 88 -26.62 -0.55 18.94
C PHE A 88 -27.77 -1.38 19.52
N GLY A 89 -27.90 -1.42 20.85
CA GLY A 89 -28.98 -2.15 21.52
C GLY A 89 -29.03 -3.65 21.16
N GLY A 90 -27.88 -4.33 21.20
CA GLY A 90 -27.76 -5.75 20.84
C GLY A 90 -27.47 -6.03 19.37
N LEU A 91 -27.44 -5.00 18.51
CA LEU A 91 -27.04 -5.12 17.11
C LEU A 91 -25.52 -4.95 16.97
N LYS A 92 -24.88 -5.88 16.27
CA LYS A 92 -23.46 -5.80 15.90
C LYS A 92 -23.29 -5.11 14.56
N ARG A 93 -22.45 -4.09 14.51
CA ARG A 93 -22.02 -3.45 13.25
C ARG A 93 -20.79 -4.17 12.69
N SER A 94 -20.81 -4.46 11.39
CA SER A 94 -19.61 -4.84 10.64
C SER A 94 -19.42 -3.92 9.44
N PRO A 95 -18.16 -3.59 9.05
CA PRO A 95 -17.90 -2.90 7.80
C PRO A 95 -18.40 -3.74 6.63
N LEU A 96 -19.17 -3.14 5.73
CA LEU A 96 -19.45 -3.74 4.44
C LEU A 96 -18.21 -3.56 3.56
N GLY A 97 -17.57 -4.66 3.15
CA GLY A 97 -16.38 -4.65 2.32
C GLY A 97 -16.68 -4.15 0.90
N VAL A 98 -16.87 -2.84 0.75
CA VAL A 98 -16.88 -2.20 -0.56
C VAL A 98 -15.45 -2.06 -1.04
N SER A 99 -15.16 -2.52 -2.26
CA SER A 99 -13.89 -2.25 -2.92
C SER A 99 -13.81 -0.75 -3.20
N SER A 100 -13.14 -0.02 -2.30
CA SER A 100 -12.84 1.40 -2.52
C SER A 100 -11.56 1.50 -3.33
N THR A 101 -11.68 1.78 -4.62
CA THR A 101 -10.54 2.23 -5.43
C THR A 101 -10.03 3.57 -4.92
N SER A 102 -8.72 3.77 -4.89
CA SER A 102 -8.15 5.03 -4.43
C SER A 102 -8.37 6.15 -5.45
N ARG A 103 -8.62 7.38 -4.94
CA ARG A 103 -8.60 8.63 -5.73
C ARG A 103 -7.17 9.16 -5.94
N PHE A 104 -6.22 8.64 -5.17
CA PHE A 104 -4.77 8.83 -5.30
C PHE A 104 -4.14 7.62 -5.96
N ASP A 105 -2.88 7.72 -6.38
CA ASP A 105 -2.17 6.58 -6.96
C ASP A 105 -2.07 5.44 -5.93
N LEU A 106 -1.72 5.80 -4.69
CA LEU A 106 -1.63 4.88 -3.56
C LEU A 106 -1.97 5.56 -2.23
N VAL A 107 -2.68 4.86 -1.34
CA VAL A 107 -2.92 5.26 0.04
C VAL A 107 -2.58 4.08 0.95
N LEU A 108 -1.65 4.30 1.87
CA LEU A 108 -1.29 3.36 2.93
C LEU A 108 -1.94 3.81 4.24
N PHE A 109 -2.92 3.05 4.71
CA PHE A 109 -3.44 3.19 6.06
C PHE A 109 -2.65 2.29 7.01
N ILE A 110 -2.29 2.83 8.17
CA ILE A 110 -1.75 2.07 9.29
C ILE A 110 -2.71 2.23 10.46
N ASN A 111 -3.35 1.12 10.84
CA ASN A 111 -4.20 1.02 12.00
C ASN A 111 -3.41 0.32 13.11
N HIS A 112 -3.59 0.72 14.36
CA HIS A 112 -2.92 0.08 15.49
C HIS A 112 -3.89 -0.53 16.51
N PRO A 113 -4.74 -1.50 16.10
CA PRO A 113 -5.57 -2.23 17.04
C PRO A 113 -4.65 -3.13 17.88
N HIS A 114 -4.48 -2.78 19.16
CA HIS A 114 -3.97 -3.70 20.18
C HIS A 114 -2.52 -4.24 19.98
N LEU A 115 -1.54 -3.35 19.75
CA LEU A 115 -0.08 -3.66 19.72
C LEU A 115 0.47 -4.31 18.44
N LYS A 116 -0.38 -4.65 17.46
CA LYS A 116 0.09 -5.08 16.13
C LYS A 116 -0.41 -4.11 15.07
N PRO A 117 0.49 -3.45 14.32
CA PRO A 117 0.06 -2.59 13.22
C PRO A 117 -0.57 -3.44 12.11
N VAL A 118 -1.71 -2.99 11.61
CA VAL A 118 -2.39 -3.54 10.43
C VAL A 118 -2.29 -2.50 9.32
N THR A 119 -1.78 -2.91 8.17
CA THR A 119 -1.69 -2.05 6.99
C THR A 119 -2.86 -2.31 6.05
N THR A 120 -3.39 -1.25 5.42
CA THR A 120 -4.38 -1.36 4.35
C THR A 120 -3.91 -0.52 3.16
N TRP A 121 -3.70 -1.18 2.03
CA TRP A 121 -3.19 -0.57 0.80
C TRP A 121 -4.36 -0.35 -0.17
N MET A 122 -4.75 0.91 -0.36
CA MET A 122 -5.73 1.31 -1.37
C MET A 122 -5.00 1.92 -2.55
N TYR A 123 -5.32 1.48 -3.77
CA TYR A 123 -4.57 1.89 -4.97
C TYR A 123 -5.50 2.14 -6.15
N ASN A 124 -4.98 2.85 -7.15
CA ASN A 124 -5.64 2.98 -8.44
C ASN A 124 -5.38 1.72 -9.28
N PRO A 125 -6.42 0.94 -9.64
CA PRO A 125 -6.24 -0.30 -10.41
C PRO A 125 -5.76 -0.07 -11.84
N ASN A 126 -5.83 1.16 -12.36
CA ASN A 126 -5.26 1.51 -13.66
C ASN A 126 -3.73 1.68 -13.61
N LEU A 127 -3.14 1.82 -12.40
CA LEU A 127 -1.70 2.00 -12.19
C LEU A 127 -1.04 0.77 -11.57
N PHE A 128 -1.76 0.04 -10.72
CA PHE A 128 -1.19 -1.09 -9.98
C PHE A 128 -2.06 -2.34 -10.08
N GLU A 129 -1.40 -3.46 -10.33
CA GLU A 129 -2.01 -4.78 -10.21
C GLU A 129 -1.99 -5.25 -8.74
N PRO A 130 -2.94 -6.10 -8.31
CA PRO A 130 -2.96 -6.64 -6.95
C PRO A 130 -1.67 -7.37 -6.56
N ALA A 131 -1.00 -8.03 -7.51
CA ALA A 131 0.27 -8.71 -7.26
C ALA A 131 1.40 -7.72 -6.92
N ARG A 132 1.45 -6.58 -7.62
CA ARG A 132 2.44 -5.53 -7.36
C ARG A 132 2.28 -4.95 -5.96
N ILE A 133 1.04 -4.75 -5.51
CA ILE A 133 0.76 -4.20 -4.18
C ILE A 133 1.12 -5.20 -3.07
N ARG A 134 0.89 -6.50 -3.28
CA ARG A 134 1.36 -7.54 -2.34
C ARG A 134 2.89 -7.52 -2.21
N LEU A 135 3.61 -7.51 -3.33
CA LEU A 135 5.07 -7.40 -3.34
C LEU A 135 5.55 -6.15 -2.61
N MET A 136 4.93 -4.98 -2.86
CA MET A 136 5.27 -3.74 -2.16
C MET A 136 5.01 -3.84 -0.66
N SER A 137 3.95 -4.51 -0.23
CA SER A 137 3.66 -4.75 1.20
C SER A 137 4.73 -5.61 1.85
N ASP A 138 5.17 -6.69 1.19
CA ASP A 138 6.21 -7.59 1.71
C ASP A 138 7.57 -6.86 1.81
N LEU A 139 7.92 -6.09 0.78
CA LEU A 139 9.14 -5.27 0.78
C LEU A 139 9.10 -4.17 1.83
N TYR A 140 7.93 -3.57 2.06
CA TYR A 140 7.74 -2.57 3.10
C TYR A 140 7.96 -3.17 4.50
N GLU A 141 7.44 -4.36 4.78
CA GLU A 141 7.71 -5.07 6.04
C GLU A 141 9.20 -5.37 6.21
N LEU A 142 9.85 -5.88 5.17
CA LEU A 142 11.30 -6.15 5.20
C LEU A 142 12.11 -4.89 5.49
N LEU A 143 11.78 -3.77 4.83
CA LEU A 143 12.40 -2.48 5.07
C LEU A 143 12.24 -2.02 6.53
N LEU A 144 11.03 -2.13 7.08
CA LEU A 144 10.76 -1.77 8.47
C LEU A 144 11.53 -2.66 9.45
N CYS A 145 11.59 -3.97 9.21
CA CYS A 145 12.36 -4.89 10.05
C CYS A 145 13.86 -4.57 10.01
N ALA A 146 14.42 -4.31 8.83
CA ALA A 146 15.83 -3.95 8.68
C ALA A 146 16.15 -2.64 9.41
N ALA A 147 15.34 -1.59 9.18
CA ALA A 147 15.51 -0.29 9.81
C ALA A 147 15.33 -0.31 11.34
N ALA A 148 14.42 -1.15 11.85
CA ALA A 148 14.22 -1.32 13.29
C ALA A 148 15.34 -2.11 13.97
N SER A 149 15.98 -3.04 13.24
CA SER A 149 17.06 -3.88 13.76
C SER A 149 18.39 -3.13 13.85
N ASP A 150 18.65 -2.23 12.91
CA ASP A 150 19.82 -1.35 12.91
C ASP A 150 19.44 0.06 12.45
N PRO A 151 19.04 0.96 13.37
CA PRO A 151 18.69 2.34 13.02
C PRO A 151 19.87 3.17 12.47
N GLU A 152 21.11 2.71 12.65
CA GLU A 152 22.31 3.41 12.19
C GLU A 152 22.74 2.99 10.78
N VAL A 153 21.98 2.07 10.15
CA VAL A 153 22.18 1.66 8.77
C VAL A 153 22.00 2.84 7.81
N ALA A 154 22.87 2.94 6.81
CA ALA A 154 22.74 3.91 5.73
C ALA A 154 21.54 3.56 4.82
N LEU A 155 20.88 4.57 4.27
CA LEU A 155 19.74 4.36 3.38
C LEU A 155 20.12 3.57 2.12
N SER A 156 21.31 3.78 1.57
CA SER A 156 21.85 3.01 0.43
C SER A 156 21.77 1.51 0.68
N ARG A 157 22.18 1.05 1.87
CA ARG A 157 22.13 -0.38 2.23
C ARG A 157 20.70 -0.90 2.38
N LEU A 158 19.78 -0.07 2.88
CA LEU A 158 18.37 -0.43 2.93
C LEU A 158 17.81 -0.61 1.52
N TYR A 159 18.11 0.31 0.59
CA TYR A 159 17.70 0.21 -0.81
C TYR A 159 18.27 -1.05 -1.48
N GLU A 160 19.56 -1.33 -1.30
CA GLU A 160 20.18 -2.56 -1.80
C GLU A 160 19.49 -3.83 -1.26
N SER A 161 19.09 -3.82 0.01
CA SER A 161 18.40 -4.95 0.64
C SER A 161 17.01 -5.19 0.05
N VAL A 162 16.28 -4.11 -0.23
CA VAL A 162 14.95 -4.15 -0.87
C VAL A 162 15.09 -4.61 -2.32
N ASP A 163 16.02 -4.07 -3.09
CA ASP A 163 16.28 -4.49 -4.48
C ASP A 163 16.67 -5.97 -4.57
N ALA A 164 17.51 -6.43 -3.64
CA ALA A 164 17.89 -7.84 -3.57
C ALA A 164 16.69 -8.73 -3.21
N ALA A 165 15.83 -8.29 -2.29
CA ALA A 165 14.62 -9.01 -1.93
C ALA A 165 13.62 -9.06 -3.09
N GLU A 166 13.41 -7.94 -3.80
CA GLU A 166 12.52 -7.86 -4.95
C GLU A 166 12.95 -8.84 -6.04
N ARG A 167 14.24 -8.85 -6.41
CA ARG A 167 14.78 -9.79 -7.40
C ARG A 167 14.54 -11.25 -7.00
N ARG A 168 14.79 -11.61 -5.74
CA ARG A 168 14.57 -12.98 -5.24
C ARG A 168 13.11 -13.38 -5.30
N LEU A 169 12.19 -12.50 -4.91
CA LEU A 169 10.75 -12.75 -4.95
C LEU A 169 10.27 -12.95 -6.39
N GLN A 170 10.68 -12.09 -7.31
CA GLN A 170 10.35 -12.21 -8.74
C GLN A 170 10.91 -13.50 -9.36
N GLU A 171 12.15 -13.88 -9.03
CA GLU A 171 12.75 -15.14 -9.47
C GLU A 171 11.98 -16.36 -8.93
N ALA A 172 11.57 -16.34 -7.67
CA ALA A 172 10.79 -17.39 -7.05
C ALA A 172 9.42 -17.55 -7.72
N GLU A 173 8.71 -16.43 -7.97
CA GLU A 173 7.44 -16.43 -8.70
C GLU A 173 7.59 -17.00 -10.12
N ARG A 174 8.66 -16.61 -10.83
CA ARG A 174 8.93 -17.10 -12.19
C ARG A 174 9.21 -18.61 -12.20
N LYS A 175 9.99 -19.13 -11.25
CA LYS A 175 10.26 -20.57 -11.11
C LYS A 175 8.97 -21.34 -10.79
N ALA A 176 8.19 -20.86 -9.82
CA ALA A 176 6.91 -21.47 -9.46
C ALA A 176 5.92 -21.51 -10.64
N PHE A 177 5.86 -20.45 -11.44
CA PHE A 177 5.04 -20.40 -12.65
C PHE A 177 5.49 -21.41 -13.72
N GLN A 178 6.82 -21.54 -13.94
CA GLN A 178 7.38 -22.52 -14.87
C GLN A 178 7.07 -23.96 -14.44
N GLU A 179 7.25 -24.29 -13.17
CA GLU A 179 6.95 -25.62 -12.62
C GLU A 179 5.47 -25.97 -12.72
N SER A 180 4.57 -25.03 -12.37
CA SER A 180 3.12 -25.19 -12.51
C SER A 180 2.71 -25.40 -13.98
N SER A 181 3.30 -24.64 -14.90
CA SER A 181 3.00 -24.76 -16.34
C SER A 181 3.45 -26.10 -16.89
N LEU A 182 4.65 -26.56 -16.52
CA LEU A 182 5.15 -27.89 -16.88
C LEU A 182 4.27 -29.02 -16.31
N HIS A 183 3.78 -28.86 -15.08
CA HIS A 183 2.88 -29.85 -14.45
C HIS A 183 1.51 -29.91 -15.15
N LYS A 184 0.94 -28.77 -15.57
CA LYS A 184 -0.31 -28.71 -16.35
C LYS A 184 -0.16 -29.35 -17.73
N LEU A 185 0.94 -29.08 -18.43
CA LEU A 185 1.26 -29.69 -19.73
C LEU A 185 1.44 -31.21 -19.64
N LYS A 186 2.10 -31.71 -18.59
CA LYS A 186 2.24 -33.16 -18.37
C LYS A 186 0.88 -33.85 -18.09
N ARG A 187 0.01 -33.22 -17.30
CA ARG A 187 -1.36 -33.73 -17.04
C ARG A 187 -2.27 -33.68 -18.27
N ALA A 188 -2.13 -32.67 -19.13
CA ALA A 188 -2.89 -32.58 -20.38
C ALA A 188 -2.50 -33.71 -21.34
N ARG A 189 -1.21 -34.04 -21.45
CA ARG A 189 -0.72 -35.16 -22.27
C ARG A 189 -1.15 -36.54 -21.77
N GLN A 190 -1.31 -36.72 -20.46
CA GLN A 190 -1.79 -37.99 -19.88
C GLN A 190 -3.32 -38.20 -20.02
N ARG A 191 -4.09 -37.17 -20.38
CA ARG A 191 -5.56 -37.24 -20.52
C ARG A 191 -6.07 -37.50 -21.94
N SER A 192 -5.19 -37.77 -22.91
CA SER A 192 -5.60 -38.26 -24.23
C SER A 192 -5.38 -39.77 -24.36
N PRO A 193 -6.39 -40.62 -24.11
CA PRO A 193 -6.48 -41.90 -24.77
C PRO A 193 -7.10 -41.70 -26.16
N LEU A 194 -6.32 -41.90 -27.23
CA LEU A 194 -6.92 -42.28 -28.51
C LEU A 194 -7.56 -43.66 -28.30
N ALA A 195 -8.88 -43.73 -28.31
CA ALA A 195 -9.58 -44.99 -28.48
C ALA A 195 -9.34 -45.48 -29.93
N PRO A 196 -8.98 -46.74 -30.16
CA PRO A 196 -9.03 -47.31 -31.50
C PRO A 196 -10.49 -47.37 -31.94
N VAL A 197 -10.78 -46.83 -33.13
CA VAL A 197 -12.07 -47.01 -33.78
C VAL A 197 -12.09 -48.42 -34.35
N ASP A 198 -12.62 -49.38 -33.58
CA ASP A 198 -13.06 -50.65 -34.11
C ASP A 198 -14.38 -50.41 -34.86
N GLY A 199 -14.33 -50.57 -36.19
CA GLY A 199 -15.48 -50.57 -37.07
C GLY A 199 -15.41 -51.78 -37.98
N GLU A 200 -16.09 -52.85 -37.55
CA GLU A 200 -16.25 -54.09 -38.29
C GLU A 200 -16.86 -53.90 -39.68
N SER A 201 -16.24 -54.61 -40.63
CA SER A 201 -16.81 -55.34 -41.77
C SER A 201 -18.34 -55.40 -41.92
N GLY A 202 -18.81 -55.14 -43.15
CA GLY A 202 -20.11 -55.60 -43.63
C GLY A 202 -20.30 -55.45 -45.16
N GLN A 203 -20.31 -56.61 -45.84
CA GLN A 203 -20.93 -56.94 -47.14
C GLN A 203 -20.13 -56.70 -48.44
N ALA A 204 -19.60 -57.79 -49.01
CA ALA A 204 -20.29 -58.58 -50.05
C ALA A 204 -19.88 -60.06 -49.94
#